data_AF-A0A813SZL7-F1
#
_entry.id   AF-A0A813SZL7-F1
#
_cell.length_a   1.000
_cell.length_b   1.000
_cell.length_c   1.000
_cell.angle_alpha   90.00
_cell.angle_beta   90.00
_cell.angle_gamma   90.00
#
_symmetry.space_group_name_H-M   'P 1'
#
loop_
_entity.id
_entity.type
_entity.pdbx_description
1 polymer ?
#
loop_
_entity_poly.entity_id
_entity_poly.type
_entity_poly.pdbx_seq_one_letter_code
_entity_poly.pdbx_strand_id
1 'polypeptide(L)'
;MPNTPATACLHQCIFSNRFPHLRKCILDHVDTKFVWTQSPSLRAVSISSLSDSLVFERILLSCPNLTRLDFRVVRRIVTSSSLACQHINLKRLYLMGNISLKSVDIILACLPCLVYLNVKWTVRKNLATYFQHLSNTFNVYLPYLHRFDCEFLYNGHYEDLIKIKSTLERLHPCFTHHLQITKLSYGRVRIYTT
;
A
#
# COMPACT_ATOMS: atom_id res chain seq x y z
N MET A 1 -27.76 -30.54 -21.96
CA MET A 1 -26.31 -30.31 -22.03
C MET A 1 -25.77 -30.41 -20.61
N PRO A 2 -24.74 -31.23 -20.34
CA PRO A 2 -24.18 -31.36 -19.00
C PRO A 2 -23.45 -30.06 -18.63
N ASN A 3 -23.80 -29.48 -17.49
CA ASN A 3 -23.12 -28.34 -16.88
C ASN A 3 -21.72 -28.77 -16.46
N THR A 4 -20.72 -28.56 -17.32
CA THR A 4 -19.32 -28.52 -16.88
C THR A 4 -19.20 -27.44 -15.81
N PRO A 5 -18.77 -27.74 -14.57
CA PRO A 5 -18.51 -26.69 -13.60
C PRO A 5 -17.40 -25.84 -14.19
N ALA A 6 -17.72 -24.59 -14.53
CA ALA A 6 -16.71 -23.62 -14.91
C ALA A 6 -15.59 -23.69 -13.87
N THR A 7 -14.38 -24.02 -14.30
CA THR A 7 -13.21 -24.09 -13.42
C THR A 7 -13.10 -22.72 -12.76
N ALA A 8 -13.48 -22.66 -11.49
CA ALA A 8 -13.45 -21.40 -10.73
C ALA A 8 -12.02 -20.85 -10.80
N CYS A 9 -11.89 -19.58 -11.16
CA CYS A 9 -10.60 -18.92 -11.22
C CYS A 9 -9.90 -19.06 -9.86
N LEU A 10 -8.61 -19.40 -9.84
CA LEU A 10 -7.86 -19.66 -8.60
C LEU A 10 -8.02 -18.54 -7.56
N HIS A 11 -8.05 -17.27 -8.01
CA HIS A 11 -8.29 -16.11 -7.15
C HIS A 11 -9.63 -16.19 -6.43
N GLN A 12 -10.69 -16.61 -7.12
CA GLN A 12 -12.01 -16.80 -6.53
C GLN A 12 -11.99 -17.91 -5.48
N CYS A 13 -11.28 -19.01 -5.74
CA CYS A 13 -11.13 -20.09 -4.75
C CYS A 13 -10.40 -19.60 -3.48
N ILE A 14 -9.34 -18.79 -3.64
CA ILE A 14 -8.54 -18.25 -2.55
C ILE A 14 -9.33 -17.23 -1.71
N PHE A 15 -9.98 -16.26 -2.36
CA PHE A 15 -10.69 -15.17 -1.68
C PHE A 15 -12.12 -15.53 -1.24
N SER A 16 -12.58 -16.75 -1.54
CA SER A 16 -13.88 -17.30 -1.11
C SER A 16 -13.73 -18.57 -0.27
N ASN A 17 -12.72 -18.63 0.59
CA ASN A 17 -12.49 -19.65 1.62
C ASN A 17 -12.40 -21.12 1.16
N ARG A 18 -12.09 -21.42 -0.10
CA ARG A 18 -11.91 -22.83 -0.52
C ARG A 18 -10.62 -23.47 0.00
N PHE A 19 -9.71 -22.64 0.54
CA PHE A 19 -8.47 -23.08 1.20
C PHE A 19 -8.42 -22.58 2.65
N PRO A 20 -9.15 -23.21 3.59
CA PRO A 20 -9.34 -22.70 4.95
C PRO A 20 -8.05 -22.65 5.80
N HIS A 21 -6.98 -23.30 5.36
CA HIS A 21 -5.66 -23.27 6.02
C HIS A 21 -4.64 -22.37 5.31
N LEU A 22 -4.99 -21.76 4.18
CA LEU A 22 -4.09 -20.90 3.43
C LEU A 22 -3.86 -19.59 4.18
N ARG A 23 -2.65 -19.39 4.69
CA ARG A 23 -2.29 -18.17 5.45
C ARG A 23 -1.60 -17.11 4.61
N LYS A 24 -0.96 -17.52 3.52
CA LYS A 24 -0.17 -16.63 2.67
C LYS A 24 -0.37 -16.99 1.21
N CYS A 25 -0.54 -15.98 0.35
CA CYS A 25 -0.48 -16.16 -1.09
C CYS A 25 0.28 -15.01 -1.76
N ILE A 26 0.83 -15.32 -2.94
CA ILE A 26 1.44 -14.37 -3.85
C ILE A 26 0.76 -14.59 -5.20
N LEU A 27 0.14 -13.56 -5.75
CA LEU A 27 -0.68 -13.67 -6.95
C LEU A 27 -0.33 -12.56 -7.92
N ASP A 28 -0.18 -12.90 -9.18
CA ASP A 28 -0.01 -11.94 -10.26
C ASP A 28 -1.28 -11.87 -11.11
N HIS A 29 -1.54 -10.68 -11.67
CA HIS A 29 -2.64 -10.44 -12.59
C HIS A 29 -4.03 -10.75 -12.00
N VAL A 30 -4.26 -10.35 -10.74
CA VAL A 30 -5.56 -10.55 -10.08
C VAL A 30 -6.66 -9.74 -10.78
N ASP A 31 -7.64 -10.46 -11.32
CA ASP A 31 -8.88 -9.94 -11.91
C ASP A 31 -10.02 -9.99 -10.87
N THR A 32 -10.81 -8.91 -10.77
CA THR A 32 -11.94 -8.81 -9.83
C THR A 32 -13.30 -9.02 -10.49
N LYS A 33 -13.38 -9.55 -11.71
CA LYS A 33 -14.66 -9.91 -12.34
C LYS A 33 -15.59 -10.74 -11.44
N PHE A 34 -15.03 -11.57 -10.56
CA PHE A 34 -15.80 -12.40 -9.64
C PHE A 34 -15.99 -11.73 -8.28
N VAL A 35 -17.17 -11.93 -7.70
CA VAL A 35 -17.46 -11.55 -6.31
C VAL A 35 -16.71 -12.52 -5.39
N TRP A 36 -15.96 -11.96 -4.44
CA TRP A 36 -15.27 -12.71 -3.40
C TRP A 36 -16.11 -12.66 -2.13
N THR A 37 -16.17 -13.77 -1.40
CA THR A 37 -16.86 -13.80 -0.10
C THR A 37 -15.88 -13.35 0.98
N GLN A 38 -15.26 -14.28 1.68
CA GLN A 38 -14.20 -14.00 2.65
C GLN A 38 -13.20 -15.15 2.69
N SER A 39 -11.99 -14.87 3.19
CA SER A 39 -10.92 -15.81 3.43
C SER A 39 -10.25 -15.47 4.77
N PRO A 40 -10.90 -15.84 5.90
CA PRO A 40 -10.50 -15.41 7.23
C PRO A 40 -9.17 -16.04 7.69
N SER A 41 -8.64 -17.03 6.97
CA SER A 41 -7.36 -17.70 7.24
C SER A 41 -6.16 -16.92 6.70
N LEU A 42 -6.35 -16.06 5.69
CA LEU A 42 -5.28 -15.26 5.11
C LEU A 42 -4.74 -14.24 6.12
N ARG A 43 -3.42 -14.14 6.17
CA ARG A 43 -2.65 -13.23 7.04
C ARG A 43 -1.69 -12.37 6.23
N ALA A 44 -1.21 -12.86 5.09
CA ALA A 44 -0.30 -12.14 4.22
C ALA A 44 -0.67 -12.35 2.74
N VAL A 45 -0.84 -11.25 2.01
CA VAL A 45 -1.16 -11.27 0.58
C VAL A 45 -0.17 -10.38 -0.15
N SER A 46 0.42 -10.89 -1.24
CA SER A 46 1.19 -10.09 -2.20
C SER A 46 0.51 -10.19 -3.56
N ILE A 47 0.16 -9.04 -4.13
CA ILE A 47 -0.59 -8.96 -5.39
C ILE A 47 0.07 -7.99 -6.35
N SER A 48 0.17 -8.40 -7.61
CA SER A 48 0.37 -7.52 -8.75
C SER A 48 -0.93 -7.41 -9.55
N SER A 49 -1.44 -6.20 -9.77
CA SER A 49 -2.61 -5.95 -10.64
C SER A 49 -2.26 -5.04 -11.81
N LEU A 50 -2.82 -5.37 -12.98
CA LEU A 50 -2.61 -4.60 -14.21
C LEU A 50 -3.55 -3.41 -14.36
N SER A 51 -4.79 -3.48 -13.87
CA SER A 51 -5.79 -2.48 -14.29
C SER A 51 -6.94 -2.23 -13.34
N ASP A 52 -7.16 -3.08 -12.35
CA ASP A 52 -8.41 -2.99 -11.59
C ASP A 52 -8.22 -2.18 -10.31
N SER A 53 -8.82 -1.00 -10.37
CA SER A 53 -8.87 0.02 -9.34
C SER A 53 -9.42 -0.49 -8.00
N LEU A 54 -10.26 -1.52 -8.02
CA LEU A 54 -10.99 -2.01 -6.85
C LEU A 54 -10.35 -3.23 -6.18
N VAL A 55 -9.26 -3.78 -6.75
CA VAL A 55 -8.58 -4.96 -6.18
C VAL A 55 -8.18 -4.71 -4.73
N PHE A 56 -7.63 -3.52 -4.45
CA PHE A 56 -7.21 -3.15 -3.10
C PHE A 56 -8.36 -3.23 -2.11
N GLU A 57 -9.47 -2.56 -2.41
CA GLU A 57 -10.68 -2.54 -1.57
C GLU A 57 -11.24 -3.95 -1.37
N ARG A 58 -11.34 -4.74 -2.44
CA ARG A 58 -11.85 -6.11 -2.37
C ARG A 58 -10.96 -7.03 -1.54
N ILE A 59 -9.64 -6.88 -1.59
CA ILE A 59 -8.73 -7.64 -0.73
C ILE A 59 -9.02 -7.34 0.75
N LEU A 60 -9.17 -6.05 1.09
CA LEU A 60 -9.46 -5.64 2.47
C LEU A 60 -10.80 -6.21 2.95
N LEU A 61 -11.83 -6.19 2.10
CA LEU A 61 -13.15 -6.75 2.45
C LEU A 61 -13.12 -8.29 2.57
N SER A 62 -12.40 -8.98 1.69
CA SER A 62 -12.37 -10.44 1.68
C SER A 62 -11.39 -11.05 2.68
N CYS A 63 -10.40 -10.31 3.18
CA CYS A 63 -9.37 -10.84 4.06
C CYS A 63 -9.40 -10.17 5.45
N PRO A 64 -10.44 -10.37 6.27
CA PRO A 64 -10.65 -9.57 7.50
C PRO A 64 -9.51 -9.68 8.54
N ASN A 65 -8.73 -10.76 8.49
CA ASN A 65 -7.60 -11.02 9.40
C ASN A 65 -6.24 -10.71 8.75
N LEU A 66 -6.21 -9.97 7.64
CA LEU A 66 -4.98 -9.65 6.93
C LEU A 66 -4.07 -8.77 7.78
N THR A 67 -2.83 -9.20 7.98
CA THR A 67 -1.83 -8.46 8.76
C THR A 67 -0.77 -7.80 7.88
N ARG A 68 -0.57 -8.34 6.68
CA ARG A 68 0.40 -7.86 5.69
C ARG A 68 -0.22 -7.84 4.30
N LEU A 69 -0.09 -6.70 3.63
CA LEU A 69 -0.45 -6.53 2.22
C LEU A 69 0.74 -5.96 1.46
N ASP A 70 1.12 -6.61 0.38
CA ASP A 70 2.02 -6.08 -0.64
C ASP A 70 1.23 -5.91 -1.93
N PHE A 71 1.09 -4.68 -2.39
CA PHE A 71 0.21 -4.33 -3.48
C PHE A 71 0.97 -3.53 -4.53
N ARG A 72 1.18 -4.19 -5.67
CA ARG A 72 1.83 -3.64 -6.85
C ARG A 72 0.77 -3.35 -7.91
N VAL A 73 0.76 -2.13 -8.43
CA VAL A 73 -0.12 -1.75 -9.53
C VAL A 73 0.70 -1.21 -10.68
N VAL A 74 0.52 -1.83 -11.84
CA VAL A 74 1.20 -1.42 -13.08
C VAL A 74 0.57 -0.15 -13.65
N ARG A 75 -0.75 0.02 -13.48
CA ARG A 75 -1.50 1.24 -13.81
C ARG A 75 -1.77 2.11 -12.57
N ARG A 76 -2.60 3.13 -12.72
CA ARG A 76 -2.98 4.04 -11.63
C ARG A 76 -4.00 3.38 -10.70
N ILE A 77 -3.78 3.47 -9.39
CA ILE A 77 -4.82 3.12 -8.40
C ILE A 77 -5.91 4.19 -8.43
N VAL A 78 -7.17 3.75 -8.58
CA VAL A 78 -8.34 4.60 -8.34
C VAL A 78 -9.08 4.00 -7.16
N THR A 79 -8.99 4.62 -6.00
CA THR A 79 -9.82 4.23 -4.87
C THR A 79 -11.22 4.80 -5.08
N SER A 80 -12.26 4.04 -4.73
CA SER A 80 -13.58 4.62 -4.53
C SER A 80 -13.47 5.67 -3.42
N SER A 81 -14.16 6.81 -3.56
CA SER A 81 -14.21 7.81 -2.47
C SER A 81 -15.02 7.32 -1.27
N SER A 82 -15.66 6.16 -1.38
CA SER A 82 -16.61 5.56 -0.45
C SER A 82 -16.04 4.33 0.26
N LEU A 83 -14.71 4.21 0.37
CA LEU A 83 -14.05 3.12 1.09
C LEU A 83 -14.41 3.22 2.59
N ALA A 84 -15.57 2.68 2.95
CA ALA A 84 -16.21 2.87 4.25
C ALA A 84 -15.73 1.86 5.30
N CYS A 85 -14.99 0.82 4.90
CA CYS A 85 -14.49 -0.17 5.83
C CYS A 85 -13.14 0.23 6.41
N GLN A 86 -13.03 0.21 7.73
CA GLN A 86 -11.74 0.22 8.41
C GLN A 86 -11.22 -1.21 8.55
N HIS A 87 -9.95 -1.42 8.20
CA HIS A 87 -9.26 -2.70 8.33
C HIS A 87 -8.27 -2.67 9.50
N ILE A 88 -8.76 -2.98 10.69
CA ILE A 88 -8.03 -2.84 11.97
C ILE A 88 -6.86 -3.82 12.16
N ASN A 89 -6.86 -4.93 11.42
CA ASN A 89 -5.84 -5.98 11.57
C ASN A 89 -4.57 -5.74 10.73
N LEU A 90 -4.62 -4.84 9.75
CA LEU A 90 -3.50 -4.65 8.82
C LEU A 90 -2.40 -3.84 9.50
N LYS A 91 -1.24 -4.44 9.69
CA LYS A 91 -0.10 -3.81 10.36
C LYS A 91 1.01 -3.39 9.40
N ARG A 92 1.13 -4.06 8.25
CA ARG A 92 2.19 -3.84 7.27
C ARG A 92 1.63 -3.67 5.87
N LEU A 93 1.93 -2.54 5.24
CA LEU A 93 1.50 -2.24 3.89
C LEU A 93 2.71 -1.89 3.03
N TYR A 94 2.83 -2.56 1.89
CA TYR A 94 3.77 -2.23 0.82
C TYR A 94 2.96 -1.82 -0.39
N LEU A 95 3.17 -0.60 -0.88
CA LEU A 95 2.48 -0.05 -2.03
C LEU A 95 3.53 0.25 -3.11
N MET A 96 3.35 -0.30 -4.31
CA MET A 96 4.22 0.02 -5.44
C MET A 96 3.38 0.36 -6.67
N GLY A 97 3.67 1.48 -7.30
CA GLY A 97 3.01 1.87 -8.55
C GLY A 97 2.79 3.37 -8.66
N ASN A 98 1.96 3.75 -9.62
CA ASN A 98 1.57 5.14 -9.81
C ASN A 98 0.33 5.46 -8.96
N ILE A 99 0.55 5.97 -7.75
CA ILE A 99 -0.51 6.27 -6.79
C ILE A 99 -0.58 7.77 -6.56
N SER A 100 -1.75 8.37 -6.74
CA SER A 100 -1.93 9.79 -6.44
C SER A 100 -2.06 10.03 -4.94
N LEU A 101 -1.62 11.20 -4.45
CA LEU A 101 -1.73 11.58 -3.04
C LEU A 101 -3.14 11.39 -2.46
N LYS A 102 -4.17 11.85 -3.18
CA LYS A 102 -5.58 11.63 -2.81
C LYS A 102 -5.93 10.16 -2.59
N SER A 103 -5.37 9.26 -3.40
CA SER A 103 -5.60 7.81 -3.26
C SER A 103 -4.90 7.27 -2.02
N VAL A 104 -3.75 7.82 -1.67
CA VAL A 104 -3.06 7.47 -0.42
C VAL A 104 -3.85 7.94 0.79
N ASP A 105 -4.39 9.16 0.79
CA ASP A 105 -5.24 9.62 1.89
C ASP A 105 -6.41 8.66 2.13
N ILE A 106 -7.11 8.27 1.05
CA ILE A 106 -8.23 7.33 1.13
C ILE A 106 -7.76 5.95 1.64
N ILE A 107 -6.64 5.42 1.12
CA ILE A 107 -6.10 4.13 1.57
C ILE A 107 -5.76 4.19 3.06
N LEU A 108 -5.05 5.21 3.50
CA LEU A 108 -4.54 5.29 4.87
C LEU A 108 -5.65 5.57 5.88
N ALA A 109 -6.70 6.32 5.49
CA ALA A 109 -7.89 6.49 6.31
C ALA A 109 -8.59 5.17 6.68
N CYS A 110 -8.47 4.14 5.83
CA CYS A 110 -9.03 2.82 6.08
C CYS A 110 -8.13 1.92 6.94
N LEU A 111 -6.91 2.34 7.28
CA LEU A 111 -5.89 1.48 7.89
C LEU A 111 -5.37 2.07 9.23
N PRO A 112 -6.24 2.33 10.21
CA PRO A 112 -5.88 3.11 11.40
C PRO A 112 -4.82 2.44 12.28
N CYS A 113 -4.63 1.13 12.15
CA CYS A 113 -3.71 0.35 12.96
C CYS A 113 -2.40 0.00 12.25
N LEU A 114 -2.08 0.70 11.15
CA LEU A 114 -0.87 0.46 10.38
C LEU A 114 0.37 0.84 11.18
N VAL A 115 1.33 -0.07 11.25
CA VAL A 115 2.60 0.10 11.99
C VAL A 115 3.76 0.36 11.05
N TYR A 116 3.72 -0.24 9.86
CA TYR A 116 4.74 -0.08 8.84
C TYR A 116 4.12 0.18 7.47
N LEU A 117 4.55 1.28 6.87
CA LEU A 117 4.20 1.70 5.52
C LEU A 117 5.46 1.76 4.66
N ASN A 118 5.50 0.96 3.59
CA ASN A 118 6.51 1.07 2.55
C ASN A 118 5.83 1.52 1.26
N VAL A 119 6.33 2.57 0.62
CA VAL A 119 5.76 3.00 -0.65
C VAL A 119 6.82 3.30 -1.70
N LYS A 120 6.59 2.81 -2.92
CA LYS A 120 7.46 3.01 -4.08
C LYS A 120 6.68 3.72 -5.19
N TRP A 121 7.09 4.94 -5.50
CA TRP A 121 6.33 5.87 -6.35
C TRP A 121 7.25 6.73 -7.20
N THR A 122 6.68 7.49 -8.12
CA THR A 122 7.42 8.53 -8.87
C THR A 122 6.99 9.89 -8.34
N VAL A 123 7.89 10.63 -7.68
CA VAL A 123 7.59 11.97 -7.18
C VAL A 123 7.94 12.99 -8.27
N ARG A 124 6.93 13.63 -8.85
CA ARG A 124 7.08 14.62 -9.93
C ARG A 124 7.02 16.08 -9.45
N LYS A 125 6.78 16.32 -8.16
CA LYS A 125 6.49 17.64 -7.58
C LYS A 125 7.49 18.01 -6.48
N ASN A 126 7.38 19.24 -5.98
CA ASN A 126 8.10 19.74 -4.81
C ASN A 126 7.99 18.73 -3.65
N LEU A 127 9.12 18.14 -3.27
CA LEU A 127 9.21 17.12 -2.24
C LEU A 127 8.76 17.63 -0.87
N ALA A 128 9.04 18.88 -0.52
CA ALA A 128 8.68 19.44 0.78
C ALA A 128 7.15 19.47 0.95
N THR A 129 6.43 19.98 -0.04
CA THR A 129 4.95 19.99 -0.04
C THR A 129 4.39 18.57 0.00
N TYR A 130 5.01 17.65 -0.73
CA TYR A 130 4.59 16.26 -0.78
C TYR A 130 4.69 15.58 0.60
N PHE A 131 5.82 15.71 1.28
CA PHE A 131 6.00 15.12 2.61
C PHE A 131 5.23 15.85 3.70
N GLN A 132 5.04 17.17 3.58
CA GLN A 132 4.14 17.92 4.48
C GLN A 132 2.73 17.35 4.43
N HIS A 133 2.21 17.11 3.23
CA HIS A 133 0.90 16.52 3.04
C HIS A 133 0.84 15.10 3.63
N LEU A 134 1.81 14.23 3.32
CA LEU A 134 1.87 12.89 3.92
C LEU A 134 1.92 12.92 5.45
N SER A 135 2.69 13.83 6.02
CA SER A 135 2.79 13.97 7.46
C SER A 135 1.45 14.36 8.09
N ASN A 136 0.72 15.27 7.46
CA ASN A 136 -0.63 15.63 7.90
C ASN A 136 -1.55 14.40 7.84
N THR A 137 -1.50 13.62 6.76
CA THR A 137 -2.25 12.37 6.61
C THR A 137 -1.88 11.36 7.70
N PHE A 138 -0.60 11.22 8.05
CA PHE A 138 -0.14 10.31 9.11
C PHE A 138 -0.65 10.74 10.49
N ASN A 139 -0.53 12.03 10.82
CA ASN A 139 -1.01 12.58 12.09
C ASN A 139 -2.53 12.39 12.27
N VAL A 140 -3.30 12.42 11.18
CA VAL A 140 -4.76 12.25 11.23
C VAL A 140 -5.18 10.78 11.31
N TYR A 141 -4.58 9.92 10.47
CA TYR A 141 -5.11 8.57 10.27
C TYR A 141 -4.28 7.45 10.90
N LEU A 142 -3.00 7.67 11.20
CA LEU A 142 -2.06 6.59 11.53
C LEU A 142 -1.34 6.80 12.87
N PRO A 143 -2.07 6.79 14.00
CA PRO A 143 -1.48 7.04 15.32
C PRO A 143 -0.42 6.00 15.75
N TYR A 144 -0.42 4.82 15.14
CA TYR A 144 0.50 3.72 15.46
C TYR A 144 1.64 3.55 14.45
N LEU A 145 1.81 4.48 13.50
CA LEU A 145 2.83 4.38 12.49
C LEU A 145 4.22 4.60 13.10
N HIS A 146 4.99 3.52 13.21
CA HIS A 146 6.35 3.56 13.74
C HIS A 146 7.40 3.64 12.64
N ARG A 147 7.12 3.07 11.46
CA ARG A 147 8.10 2.99 10.38
C ARG A 147 7.50 3.41 9.05
N PHE A 148 8.23 4.26 8.33
CA PHE A 148 7.88 4.69 6.99
C PHE A 148 9.10 4.62 6.06
N ASP A 149 8.97 3.80 5.03
CA ASP A 149 9.99 3.65 3.99
C ASP A 149 9.42 4.12 2.65
N CYS A 150 10.19 4.93 1.92
CA CYS A 150 9.79 5.49 0.64
C CYS A 150 10.90 5.36 -0.40
N GLU A 151 10.59 4.84 -1.60
CA GLU A 151 11.49 4.86 -2.75
C GLU A 151 10.86 5.71 -3.85
N PHE A 152 11.59 6.68 -4.38
CA PHE A 152 11.11 7.51 -5.48
C PHE A 152 12.20 7.92 -6.47
N LEU A 153 11.78 8.19 -7.70
CA LEU A 153 12.61 8.86 -8.70
C LEU A 153 12.68 10.35 -8.38
N TYR A 154 13.89 10.90 -8.34
CA TYR A 154 14.15 12.30 -8.06
C TYR A 154 15.15 12.86 -9.06
N ASN A 155 14.69 13.85 -9.83
CA ASN A 155 15.47 14.48 -10.90
C ASN A 155 16.11 15.81 -10.45
N GLY A 156 16.04 16.17 -9.17
CA GLY A 156 16.61 17.41 -8.63
C GLY A 156 18.01 17.23 -8.05
N HIS A 157 18.53 18.28 -7.42
CA HIS A 157 19.87 18.29 -6.83
C HIS A 157 19.88 17.56 -5.49
N TYR A 158 20.93 16.77 -5.23
CA TYR A 158 21.03 15.99 -3.99
C TYR A 158 20.97 16.86 -2.72
N GLU A 159 21.47 18.10 -2.78
CA GLU A 159 21.42 19.07 -1.67
C GLU A 159 20.00 19.38 -1.18
N ASP A 160 19.01 19.35 -2.08
CA ASP A 160 17.60 19.56 -1.72
C ASP A 160 17.11 18.46 -0.78
N LEU A 161 17.62 17.22 -0.93
CA LEU A 161 17.27 16.10 -0.06
C LEU A 161 17.81 16.28 1.35
N ILE A 162 19.00 16.88 1.49
CA ILE A 162 19.62 17.19 2.79
C ILE A 162 18.76 18.23 3.52
N LYS A 163 18.32 19.29 2.84
CA LYS A 163 17.44 20.32 3.41
C LYS A 163 16.08 19.76 3.83
N ILE A 164 15.55 18.81 3.04
CA ILE A 164 14.30 18.13 3.36
C ILE A 164 14.44 17.27 4.60
N LYS A 165 15.57 16.57 4.80
CA LYS A 165 15.81 15.71 5.97
C LYS A 165 15.50 16.42 7.29
N SER A 166 16.09 17.59 7.51
CA SER A 166 15.86 18.40 8.73
C SER A 166 14.43 18.88 8.89
N THR A 167 13.70 19.02 7.77
CA THR A 167 12.29 19.37 7.78
C THR A 167 11.45 18.16 8.20
N LEU A 168 11.69 16.99 7.59
CA LEU A 168 10.91 15.76 7.83
C LEU A 168 10.90 15.33 9.30
N GLU A 169 12.06 15.39 9.96
CA GLU A 169 12.21 15.04 11.38
C GLU A 169 11.28 15.87 12.29
N ARG A 170 10.86 17.07 11.86
CA ARG A 170 9.94 17.95 12.61
C ARG A 170 8.46 17.70 12.30
N LEU A 171 8.13 16.94 11.26
CA LEU A 171 6.76 16.80 10.78
C LEU A 171 5.99 15.64 11.46
N HIS A 172 6.66 14.51 11.71
CA HIS A 172 6.06 13.32 12.31
C HIS A 172 7.10 12.50 13.08
N PRO A 173 6.75 11.87 14.22
CA PRO A 173 7.65 10.98 14.97
C PRO A 173 8.17 9.77 14.17
N CYS A 174 7.48 9.37 13.09
CA CYS A 174 7.99 8.31 12.24
C CYS A 174 9.26 8.72 11.47
N PHE A 175 9.54 10.02 11.35
CA PHE A 175 10.73 10.54 10.67
C PHE A 175 11.90 10.85 11.61
N THR A 176 11.71 10.85 12.93
CA THR A 176 12.71 11.34 13.91
C THR A 176 13.85 10.36 14.19
N HIS A 177 13.70 9.08 13.87
CA HIS A 177 14.71 8.07 14.15
C HIS A 177 15.25 7.47 12.85
N HIS A 178 16.55 7.65 12.65
CA HIS A 178 17.34 7.00 11.61
C HIS A 178 16.87 7.24 10.17
N LEU A 179 16.44 8.47 9.88
CA LEU A 179 16.14 8.88 8.52
C LEU A 179 17.41 8.82 7.65
N GLN A 180 17.49 7.79 6.82
CA GLN A 180 18.59 7.58 5.88
C GLN A 180 18.11 7.88 4.47
N ILE A 181 18.83 8.78 3.79
CA ILE A 181 18.58 9.13 2.40
C ILE A 181 19.71 8.53 1.57
N THR A 182 19.39 7.47 0.83
CA THR A 182 20.35 6.81 -0.06
C THR A 182 20.04 7.14 -1.51
N LYS A 183 21.04 7.64 -2.23
CA LYS A 183 20.97 7.74 -3.70
C LYS A 183 21.23 6.36 -4.28
N LEU A 184 20.28 5.87 -5.05
CA LEU A 184 20.36 4.63 -5.81
C LEU A 184 20.75 4.96 -7.27
N SER A 185 21.06 3.94 -8.05
CA SER A 185 21.30 4.06 -9.48
C SER A 185 20.11 4.69 -10.22
N TYR A 186 20.38 5.42 -11.31
CA TYR A 186 19.36 6.01 -12.21
C TYR A 186 18.44 7.07 -11.57
N GLY A 187 18.98 7.92 -10.67
CA GLY A 187 18.21 9.01 -10.07
C GLY A 187 17.14 8.55 -9.07
N ARG A 188 17.21 7.31 -8.61
CA ARG A 188 16.34 6.82 -7.53
C ARG A 188 16.89 7.26 -6.18
N VAL A 189 15.98 7.59 -5.27
CA VAL A 189 16.28 7.96 -3.90
C VAL A 189 15.43 7.06 -3.01
N ARG A 190 16.04 6.54 -1.94
CA ARG A 190 15.33 5.84 -0.88
C ARG A 190 15.45 6.63 0.41
N ILE A 191 14.31 6.85 1.05
CA ILE A 191 14.17 7.34 2.41
C ILE A 191 13.67 6.16 3.24
N TYR A 192 14.32 5.87 4.35
CA TYR A 192 13.88 4.82 5.27
C TYR A 192 14.21 5.19 6.70
N THR A 193 13.41 4.66 7.60
CA THR A 193 13.50 4.85 9.05
C THR A 193 13.83 3.47 9.61
N THR A 194 15.03 3.29 10.17
CA THR A 194 15.45 1.98 10.71
C THR A 194 14.92 1.75 12.11
#